data_AF-A0A160P9K3-F1
#
_entry.id   AF-A0A160P9K3-F1
#
_cell.length_a   1.000
_cell.length_b   1.000
_cell.length_c   1.000
_cell.angle_alpha   90.00
_cell.angle_beta   90.00
_cell.angle_gamma   90.00
#
_symmetry.space_group_name_H-M   'P 1'
#
loop_
_entity.id
_entity.type
_entity.pdbx_description
1 polymer ?
#
loop_
_entity_poly.entity_id
_entity_poly.type
_entity_poly.pdbx_seq_one_letter_code
_entity_poly.pdbx_strand_id
1 'polypeptide(L)'
;MLDAVRYVVDNGVKWANLPKDFTPYRRVHAFVRRWQATGLLAELHDRLRDRVRVKEGRSPNPTAAIVDSQSVRAAANVPRLISGWDGGKKVGGRKRHLAVGCLGLVLVVLVTAASVQDRDAAVPLLERLRKLYFSIRLVRADGGYAGRLVDWAAGKLGLAVEVVRRCDDTSGFVVLPRRWMVERTLSWLMRSRRLVRDHETLPVMHEAMVLWSMTMLMSGRLAGRRRHAFIPRQPAPPG
;
A
#
# COMPACT_ATOMS: atom_id res chain seq x y z
N MET A 1 -3.45 24.12 2.04
CA MET A 1 -3.45 22.92 2.93
C MET A 1 -3.05 21.66 2.18
N LEU A 2 -3.86 21.16 1.23
CA LEU A 2 -3.59 19.90 0.53
C LEU A 2 -2.24 19.90 -0.20
N ASP A 3 -1.87 21.00 -0.87
CA ASP A 3 -0.61 21.06 -1.59
C ASP A 3 0.61 21.01 -0.67
N ALA A 4 0.52 21.58 0.54
CA ALA A 4 1.56 21.43 1.55
C ALA A 4 1.73 19.97 2.00
N VAL A 5 0.62 19.23 2.16
CA VAL A 5 0.66 17.80 2.49
C VAL A 5 1.29 17.00 1.35
N ARG A 6 0.83 17.25 0.12
CA ARG A 6 1.38 16.62 -1.09
C ARG A 6 2.88 16.89 -1.23
N TYR A 7 3.30 18.13 -0.95
CA TYR A 7 4.71 18.51 -0.97
C TYR A 7 5.53 17.68 0.01
N VAL A 8 5.06 17.50 1.26
CA VAL A 8 5.74 16.66 2.27
C VAL A 8 5.81 15.20 1.83
N VAL A 9 4.70 14.66 1.29
CA VAL A 9 4.63 13.25 0.88
C VAL A 9 5.53 12.98 -0.33
N ASP A 10 5.50 13.86 -1.33
CA ASP A 10 6.30 13.73 -2.55
C ASP A 10 7.79 13.94 -2.29
N ASN A 11 8.15 15.00 -1.55
CA ASN A 11 9.56 15.39 -1.36
C ASN A 11 10.22 14.78 -0.12
N GLY A 12 9.44 14.25 0.83
CA GLY A 12 9.98 13.60 2.04
C GLY A 12 10.62 14.56 3.05
N VAL A 13 10.40 15.88 2.91
CA VAL A 13 11.01 16.89 3.80
C VAL A 13 10.59 16.70 5.25
N LYS A 14 11.48 16.98 6.21
CA LYS A 14 11.08 17.09 7.63
C LYS A 14 9.95 18.10 7.75
N TRP A 15 8.99 17.85 8.66
CA TRP A 15 7.86 18.77 8.86
C TRP A 15 8.31 20.21 9.12
N ALA A 16 9.33 20.40 9.97
CA ALA A 16 9.88 21.73 10.29
C ALA A 16 10.55 22.44 9.08
N ASN A 17 10.89 21.70 8.02
CA ASN A 17 11.51 22.22 6.80
C ASN A 17 10.48 22.40 5.67
N LEU A 18 9.19 22.40 5.99
CA LEU A 18 8.17 22.80 5.03
C LEU A 18 8.44 24.26 4.60
N PRO A 19 8.48 24.57 3.28
CA PRO A 19 8.67 25.92 2.78
C PRO A 19 7.71 26.95 3.38
N LYS A 20 8.19 28.19 3.56
CA LYS A 20 7.49 29.25 4.29
C LYS A 20 6.29 29.85 3.53
N ASP A 21 6.22 29.64 2.22
CA ASP A 21 5.09 29.95 1.34
C ASP A 21 3.88 29.05 1.58
N PHE A 22 4.08 27.88 2.19
CA PHE A 22 2.98 27.05 2.69
C PHE A 22 2.49 27.51 4.06
N THR A 23 1.28 27.05 4.41
CA THR A 23 0.75 27.16 5.78
C THR A 23 1.76 26.60 6.79
N PRO A 24 1.96 27.23 7.97
CA PRO A 24 2.93 26.77 8.96
C PRO A 24 2.82 25.28 9.29
N TYR A 25 3.96 24.59 9.34
CA TYR A 25 3.99 23.13 9.39
C TYR A 25 3.16 22.52 10.53
N ARG A 26 3.10 23.18 11.69
CA ARG A 26 2.31 22.71 12.85
C ARG A 26 0.82 22.62 12.50
N ARG A 27 0.31 23.59 11.74
CA ARG A 27 -1.08 23.60 11.27
C ARG A 27 -1.30 22.50 10.23
N VAL A 28 -0.39 22.35 9.27
CA VAL A 28 -0.47 21.30 8.23
C VAL A 28 -0.43 19.91 8.85
N HIS A 29 0.50 19.67 9.77
CA HIS A 29 0.57 18.42 10.53
C HIS A 29 -0.70 18.17 11.34
N ALA A 30 -1.22 19.18 12.05
CA ALA A 30 -2.48 19.06 12.78
C ALA A 30 -3.66 18.72 11.85
N PHE A 31 -3.70 19.29 10.65
CA PHE A 31 -4.69 18.94 9.63
C PHE A 31 -4.58 17.48 9.19
N VAL A 32 -3.38 16.99 8.88
CA VAL A 32 -3.17 15.59 8.49
C VAL A 32 -3.62 14.65 9.61
N ARG A 33 -3.24 14.93 10.86
CA ARG A 33 -3.68 14.13 12.01
C ARG A 33 -5.20 14.13 12.15
N ARG A 34 -5.85 15.30 12.05
CA ARG A 34 -7.33 15.37 12.13
C ARG A 34 -7.99 14.58 11.02
N TRP A 35 -7.51 14.68 9.78
CA TRP A 35 -8.05 13.94 8.64
C TRP A 35 -7.84 12.43 8.74
N GLN A 36 -6.71 12.02 9.31
CA GLN A 36 -6.47 10.62 9.61
C GLN A 36 -7.42 10.12 10.71
N ALA A 37 -7.59 10.87 11.80
CA ALA A 37 -8.43 10.48 12.94
C ALA A 37 -9.94 10.49 12.63
N THR A 38 -10.39 11.42 11.78
CA THR A 38 -11.81 11.56 11.40
C THR A 38 -12.21 10.69 10.21
N GLY A 39 -11.28 9.98 9.57
CA GLY A 39 -11.55 9.14 8.40
C GLY A 39 -11.70 9.91 7.07
N LEU A 40 -11.68 11.25 7.08
CA LEU A 40 -11.82 12.08 5.88
C LEU A 40 -10.78 11.78 4.79
N LEU A 41 -9.55 11.41 5.19
CA LEU A 41 -8.53 10.97 4.22
C LEU A 41 -8.92 9.65 3.54
N ALA A 42 -9.44 8.69 4.30
CA ALA A 42 -9.89 7.42 3.75
C ALA A 42 -11.07 7.63 2.80
N GLU A 43 -12.02 8.50 3.16
CA GLU A 43 -13.14 8.85 2.29
C GLU A 43 -12.69 9.53 0.99
N LEU A 44 -11.80 10.51 1.06
CA LEU A 44 -11.22 11.15 -0.14
C LEU A 44 -10.53 10.11 -1.03
N HIS A 45 -9.72 9.25 -0.42
CA HIS A 45 -9.02 8.19 -1.12
C HIS A 45 -9.98 7.24 -1.85
N ASP A 46 -11.02 6.77 -1.16
CA ASP A 46 -11.97 5.80 -1.71
C ASP A 46 -12.81 6.41 -2.84
N ARG A 47 -13.29 7.65 -2.68
CA ARG A 47 -14.00 8.37 -3.77
C ARG A 47 -13.12 8.54 -5.01
N LEU A 48 -11.83 8.85 -4.83
CA LEU A 48 -10.90 8.95 -5.96
C LEU A 48 -10.66 7.59 -6.62
N ARG A 49 -10.51 6.53 -5.82
CA ARG A 49 -10.35 5.17 -6.34
C ARG A 49 -11.55 4.77 -7.19
N ASP A 50 -12.76 4.99 -6.69
CA ASP A 50 -13.98 4.57 -7.36
C ASP A 50 -14.14 5.30 -8.70
N ARG A 51 -13.84 6.61 -8.74
CA ARG A 51 -13.80 7.37 -9.99
C ARG A 51 -12.75 6.85 -10.98
N VAL A 52 -11.56 6.48 -10.51
CA VAL A 52 -10.54 5.87 -11.37
C VAL A 52 -11.01 4.52 -11.89
N ARG A 53 -11.64 3.69 -11.05
CA ARG A 53 -12.17 2.39 -11.46
C ARG A 53 -13.20 2.52 -12.58
N VAL A 54 -14.17 3.43 -12.43
CA VAL A 54 -15.17 3.71 -13.47
C VAL A 54 -14.51 4.20 -14.75
N LYS A 55 -13.55 5.14 -14.66
CA LYS A 55 -12.80 5.64 -15.82
C LYS A 55 -12.06 4.53 -16.57
N GLU A 56 -11.59 3.51 -15.86
CA GLU A 56 -10.88 2.35 -16.42
C GLU A 56 -11.84 1.18 -16.78
N GLY A 57 -13.15 1.43 -16.87
CA GLY A 57 -14.15 0.42 -17.26
C GLY A 57 -14.37 -0.69 -16.23
N ARG A 58 -14.14 -0.42 -14.94
CA ARG A 58 -14.32 -1.37 -13.84
C ARG A 58 -15.40 -0.91 -12.87
N SER A 59 -16.12 -1.87 -12.29
CA SER A 59 -17.06 -1.61 -11.18
C SER A 59 -16.35 -0.94 -10.00
N PRO A 60 -16.93 0.09 -9.36
CA PRO A 60 -16.41 0.66 -8.11
C PRO A 60 -16.13 -0.41 -7.04
N ASN A 61 -17.00 -1.41 -6.94
CA ASN A 61 -16.90 -2.48 -5.95
C ASN A 61 -15.99 -3.62 -6.46
N PRO A 62 -14.77 -3.80 -5.92
CA PRO A 62 -13.88 -4.88 -6.32
C PRO A 62 -14.39 -6.24 -5.82
N THR A 63 -14.17 -7.29 -6.60
CA THR A 63 -14.54 -8.68 -6.24
C THR A 63 -13.36 -9.57 -5.86
N ALA A 64 -12.14 -9.08 -6.11
CA ALA A 64 -10.91 -9.75 -5.74
C ALA A 64 -9.86 -8.74 -5.27
N ALA A 65 -8.99 -9.20 -4.37
CA ALA A 65 -7.82 -8.46 -3.92
C ALA A 65 -6.54 -9.30 -4.05
N ILE A 66 -5.41 -8.59 -4.04
CA ILE A 66 -4.08 -9.19 -3.97
C ILE A 66 -3.39 -8.59 -2.75
N VAL A 67 -2.76 -9.42 -1.92
CA VAL A 67 -2.04 -9.00 -0.72
C VAL A 67 -0.55 -9.27 -0.83
N ASP A 68 0.24 -8.34 -0.31
CA ASP A 68 1.68 -8.46 -0.15
C ASP A 68 2.19 -7.43 0.87
N SER A 69 3.43 -7.61 1.32
CA SER A 69 4.05 -6.80 2.35
C SER A 69 5.39 -6.22 1.91
N GLN A 70 5.73 -5.05 2.44
CA GLN A 70 7.06 -4.47 2.28
C GLN A 70 7.60 -3.95 3.60
N SER A 71 8.81 -4.38 3.93
CA SER A 71 9.57 -3.86 5.07
C SER A 71 10.29 -2.58 4.65
N VAL A 72 10.13 -1.54 5.45
CA VAL A 72 10.69 -0.20 5.23
C VAL A 72 11.52 0.16 6.45
N ARG A 73 12.73 0.69 6.21
CA ARG A 73 13.61 1.13 7.30
C ARG A 73 12.95 2.25 8.08
N ALA A 74 13.03 2.20 9.40
CA ALA A 74 12.55 3.28 10.24
C ALA A 74 13.64 4.36 10.40
N ALA A 75 13.23 5.61 10.56
CA ALA A 75 14.10 6.69 11.00
C ALA A 75 14.39 6.55 12.51
N ALA A 76 15.48 7.19 12.98
CA ALA A 76 15.93 7.06 14.37
C ALA A 76 14.91 7.56 15.40
N ASN A 77 13.98 8.43 15.00
CA ASN A 77 12.91 8.97 15.85
C ASN A 77 11.70 8.04 15.99
N VAL A 78 11.65 6.92 15.27
CA VAL A 78 10.56 5.96 15.38
C VAL A 78 10.80 5.05 16.59
N PRO A 79 9.84 4.92 17.53
CA PRO A 79 10.06 4.13 18.73
C PRO A 79 10.27 2.64 18.43
N ARG A 80 11.21 2.01 19.17
CA ARG A 80 11.50 0.56 19.05
C ARG A 80 10.31 -0.32 19.43
N LEU A 81 9.42 0.11 20.31
CA LEU A 81 8.22 -0.65 20.71
C LEU A 81 7.27 -0.92 19.53
N ILE A 82 7.28 -0.04 18.53
CA ILE A 82 6.38 -0.07 17.38
C ILE A 82 7.16 -0.17 16.06
N SER A 83 8.41 -0.63 16.14
CA SER A 83 9.25 -1.04 15.03
C SER A 83 9.94 -2.36 15.40
N GLY A 84 10.61 -3.02 14.45
CA GLY A 84 11.20 -4.32 14.69
C GLY A 84 12.22 -4.70 13.62
N TRP A 85 12.77 -5.90 13.73
CA TRP A 85 13.72 -6.43 12.77
C TRP A 85 13.07 -7.51 11.91
N ASP A 86 13.10 -7.30 10.59
CA ASP A 86 12.77 -8.34 9.62
C ASP A 86 14.03 -9.13 9.30
N GLY A 87 14.14 -10.35 9.83
CA GLY A 87 15.29 -11.23 9.61
C GLY A 87 15.45 -11.69 8.15
N GLY A 88 14.34 -11.87 7.43
CA GLY A 88 14.36 -12.31 6.04
C GLY A 88 14.82 -11.21 5.09
N LYS A 89 14.37 -9.97 5.31
CA LYS A 89 14.74 -8.81 4.48
C LYS A 89 15.95 -8.04 5.03
N LYS A 90 16.44 -8.38 6.24
CA LYS A 90 17.49 -7.66 6.98
C LYS A 90 17.18 -6.16 7.10
N VAL A 91 15.93 -5.83 7.45
CA VAL A 91 15.42 -4.45 7.57
C VAL A 91 14.97 -4.17 9.00
N GLY A 92 15.58 -3.17 9.62
CA GLY A 92 15.10 -2.59 10.88
C GLY A 92 14.08 -1.49 10.63
N GLY A 93 12.82 -1.72 10.99
CA GLY A 93 11.78 -0.70 10.89
C GLY A 93 10.36 -1.24 10.99
N ARG A 94 9.52 -0.87 10.03
CA ARG A 94 8.11 -1.29 9.96
C ARG A 94 7.84 -2.07 8.69
N LYS A 95 6.72 -2.77 8.68
CA LYS A 95 6.22 -3.47 7.50
C LYS A 95 4.85 -2.93 7.14
N ARG A 96 4.69 -2.53 5.88
CA ARG A 96 3.40 -2.12 5.31
C ARG A 96 2.80 -3.31 4.58
N HIS A 97 1.60 -3.69 4.98
CA HIS A 97 0.80 -4.76 4.39
C HIS A 97 -0.29 -4.12 3.56
N LEU A 98 -0.35 -4.44 2.27
CA LEU A 98 -1.33 -3.88 1.36
C LEU A 98 -2.29 -4.95 0.89
N ALA A 99 -3.58 -4.59 0.83
CA ALA A 99 -4.54 -5.25 -0.03
C ALA A 99 -4.87 -4.30 -1.19
N VAL A 100 -4.69 -4.76 -2.42
CA VAL A 100 -4.93 -3.95 -3.63
C VAL A 100 -5.91 -4.64 -4.57
N GLY A 101 -6.67 -3.86 -5.33
CA GLY A 101 -7.51 -4.39 -6.40
C GLY A 101 -6.73 -4.65 -7.69
N CYS A 102 -7.42 -5.14 -8.71
CA CYS A 102 -6.84 -5.45 -10.03
C CYS A 102 -6.18 -4.27 -10.78
N LEU A 103 -6.44 -3.02 -10.37
CA LEU A 103 -5.79 -1.82 -10.95
C LEU A 103 -4.52 -1.39 -10.18
N GLY A 104 -4.12 -2.12 -9.13
CA GLY A 104 -3.07 -1.72 -8.19
C GLY A 104 -3.47 -0.52 -7.32
N LEU A 105 -4.77 -0.28 -7.15
CA LEU A 105 -5.26 0.75 -6.24
C LEU A 105 -5.45 0.13 -4.86
N VAL A 106 -4.93 0.80 -3.83
CA VAL A 106 -5.01 0.35 -2.44
C VAL A 106 -6.48 0.25 -2.02
N LEU A 107 -6.82 -0.85 -1.35
CA LEU A 107 -8.10 -1.07 -0.71
C LEU A 107 -7.95 -0.98 0.81
N VAL A 108 -6.89 -1.60 1.32
CA VAL A 108 -6.49 -1.55 2.73
C VAL A 108 -4.98 -1.43 2.82
N VAL A 109 -4.52 -0.63 3.78
CA VAL A 109 -3.15 -0.61 4.26
C VAL A 109 -3.16 -0.88 5.77
N LEU A 110 -2.24 -1.70 6.23
CA LEU A 110 -1.95 -1.95 7.64
C LEU A 110 -0.45 -1.83 7.86
N VAL A 111 -0.02 -1.14 8.90
CA VAL A 111 1.39 -0.99 9.24
C VAL A 111 1.70 -1.65 10.58
N THR A 112 2.68 -2.55 10.60
CA THR A 112 3.13 -3.27 11.79
C THR A 112 4.63 -3.05 12.04
N ALA A 113 5.14 -3.48 13.19
CA ALA A 113 6.59 -3.67 13.35
C ALA A 113 7.10 -4.67 12.30
N ALA A 114 8.35 -4.51 11.85
CA ALA A 114 8.90 -5.36 10.79
C ALA A 114 9.14 -6.82 11.22
N SER A 115 9.19 -7.08 12.52
CA SER A 115 9.27 -8.43 13.11
C SER A 115 7.98 -9.23 13.00
N VAL A 116 6.83 -8.59 12.74
CA VAL A 116 5.55 -9.27 12.58
C VAL A 116 5.57 -10.05 11.26
N GLN A 117 5.20 -11.33 11.31
CA GLN A 117 5.14 -12.19 10.14
C GLN A 117 3.93 -11.86 9.29
N ASP A 118 4.04 -12.10 7.98
CA ASP A 118 3.03 -11.69 7.01
C ASP A 118 1.70 -12.42 7.26
N ARG A 119 1.76 -13.72 7.63
CA ARG A 119 0.60 -14.50 8.07
C ARG A 119 -0.14 -13.92 9.28
N ASP A 120 0.58 -13.36 10.25
CA ASP A 120 -0.03 -12.84 11.49
C ASP A 120 -0.66 -11.47 11.21
N ALA A 121 0.02 -10.63 10.44
CA ALA A 121 -0.51 -9.34 10.00
C ALA A 121 -1.67 -9.47 8.98
N ALA A 122 -1.74 -10.59 8.26
CA ALA A 122 -2.82 -10.85 7.32
C ALA A 122 -4.18 -10.96 8.00
N VAL A 123 -4.25 -11.50 9.23
CA VAL A 123 -5.51 -11.64 9.98
C VAL A 123 -6.25 -10.30 10.08
N PRO A 124 -5.70 -9.26 10.75
CA PRO A 124 -6.36 -7.96 10.85
C PRO A 124 -6.49 -7.24 9.50
N LEU A 125 -5.58 -7.48 8.55
CA LEU A 125 -5.69 -6.92 7.20
C LEU A 125 -6.94 -7.45 6.48
N LEU A 126 -7.18 -8.76 6.54
CA LEU A 126 -8.31 -9.44 5.90
C LEU A 126 -9.63 -9.14 6.61
N GLU A 127 -9.64 -9.01 7.93
CA GLU A 127 -10.82 -8.54 8.67
C GLU A 127 -11.25 -7.15 8.21
N ARG A 128 -10.29 -6.22 8.12
CA ARG A 128 -10.54 -4.85 7.64
C ARG A 128 -10.99 -4.86 6.17
N LEU A 129 -10.37 -5.68 5.32
CA LEU A 129 -10.77 -5.85 3.93
C LEU A 129 -12.22 -6.35 3.83
N ARG A 130 -12.57 -7.36 4.61
CA ARG A 130 -13.91 -7.98 4.61
C ARG A 130 -14.99 -7.02 5.10
N LYS A 131 -14.68 -6.22 6.12
CA LYS A 131 -15.57 -5.20 6.68
C LYS A 131 -15.86 -4.09 5.68
N LEU A 132 -14.86 -3.66 4.91
CA LEU A 132 -14.98 -2.56 3.96
C LEU A 132 -15.52 -3.00 2.59
N TYR A 133 -15.25 -4.24 2.16
CA TYR A 133 -15.58 -4.72 0.82
C TYR A 133 -16.23 -6.10 0.86
N PHE A 134 -17.55 -6.12 1.08
CA PHE A 134 -18.30 -7.38 1.13
C PHE A 134 -18.33 -8.14 -0.20
N SER A 135 -18.12 -7.43 -1.31
CA SER A 135 -18.05 -7.99 -2.66
C SER A 135 -16.79 -8.82 -2.92
N ILE A 136 -15.73 -8.67 -2.11
CA ILE A 136 -14.50 -9.44 -2.29
C ILE A 136 -14.72 -10.87 -1.83
N ARG A 137 -14.49 -11.82 -2.74
CA ARG A 137 -14.59 -13.26 -2.46
C ARG A 137 -13.25 -13.98 -2.58
N LEU A 138 -12.32 -13.42 -3.36
CA LEU A 138 -11.01 -14.01 -3.63
C LEU A 138 -9.89 -13.07 -3.21
N VAL A 139 -8.92 -13.58 -2.46
CA VAL A 139 -7.66 -12.89 -2.16
C VAL A 139 -6.51 -13.74 -2.67
N ARG A 140 -5.63 -13.14 -3.47
CA ARG A 140 -4.39 -13.79 -3.93
C ARG A 140 -3.22 -13.33 -3.07
N ALA A 141 -2.38 -14.27 -2.66
CA ALA A 141 -1.24 -14.00 -1.79
C ALA A 141 -0.04 -14.88 -2.20
N ASP A 142 1.13 -14.61 -1.63
CA ASP A 142 2.30 -15.45 -1.84
C ASP A 142 2.46 -16.57 -0.79
N GLY A 143 3.52 -17.35 -0.91
CA GLY A 143 3.83 -18.45 0.01
C GLY A 143 3.95 -18.05 1.48
N GLY A 144 4.25 -16.78 1.78
CA GLY A 144 4.31 -16.25 3.15
C GLY A 144 2.95 -16.18 3.86
N TYR A 145 1.86 -16.32 3.10
CA TYR A 145 0.47 -16.31 3.59
C TYR A 145 -0.17 -17.72 3.62
N ALA A 146 0.62 -18.79 3.43
CA ALA A 146 0.12 -20.15 3.44
C ALA A 146 -0.22 -20.69 4.85
N GLY A 147 -0.83 -21.87 4.88
CA GLY A 147 -1.14 -22.61 6.11
C GLY A 147 -2.45 -22.16 6.75
N ARG A 148 -2.50 -22.15 8.10
CA ARG A 148 -3.72 -21.91 8.89
C ARG A 148 -4.50 -20.64 8.54
N LEU A 149 -3.84 -19.64 7.95
CA LEU A 149 -4.50 -18.42 7.48
C LEU A 149 -5.56 -18.71 6.41
N VAL A 150 -5.30 -19.65 5.49
CA VAL A 150 -6.20 -19.98 4.39
C VAL A 150 -7.51 -20.56 4.92
N ASP A 151 -7.41 -21.56 5.81
CA ASP A 151 -8.58 -22.20 6.42
C ASP A 151 -9.34 -21.22 7.32
N TRP A 152 -8.61 -20.41 8.09
CA TRP A 152 -9.21 -19.37 8.93
C TRP A 152 -9.97 -18.32 8.09
N ALA A 153 -9.40 -17.86 6.98
CA ALA A 153 -10.05 -16.87 6.12
C ALA A 153 -11.32 -17.44 5.45
N ALA A 154 -11.28 -18.71 5.04
CA ALA A 154 -12.44 -19.39 4.50
C ALA A 154 -13.53 -19.57 5.57
N GLY A 155 -13.19 -20.09 6.74
CA GLY A 155 -14.14 -20.41 7.80
C GLY A 155 -14.69 -19.20 8.57
N LYS A 156 -13.89 -18.16 8.78
CA LYS A 156 -14.29 -16.97 9.57
C LYS A 156 -14.75 -15.79 8.73
N LEU A 157 -14.17 -15.60 7.54
CA LEU A 157 -14.46 -14.44 6.69
C LEU A 157 -15.22 -14.81 5.42
N GLY A 158 -15.33 -16.10 5.07
CA GLY A 158 -15.88 -16.53 3.78
C GLY A 158 -15.04 -16.02 2.59
N LEU A 159 -13.73 -15.87 2.79
CA LEU A 159 -12.76 -15.43 1.79
C LEU A 159 -11.93 -16.62 1.32
N ALA A 160 -11.93 -16.87 0.02
CA ALA A 160 -10.97 -17.80 -0.58
C ALA A 160 -9.60 -17.12 -0.66
N VAL A 161 -8.58 -17.69 -0.02
CA VAL A 161 -7.19 -17.24 -0.14
C VAL A 161 -6.43 -18.20 -1.05
N GLU A 162 -6.07 -17.71 -2.23
CA GLU A 162 -5.29 -18.46 -3.22
C GLU A 162 -3.81 -18.09 -3.08
N VAL A 163 -3.03 -19.04 -2.56
CA VAL A 163 -1.58 -18.91 -2.43
C VAL A 163 -0.91 -19.26 -3.74
N VAL A 164 -0.35 -18.24 -4.42
CA VAL A 164 0.38 -18.41 -5.67
C VAL A 164 1.86 -18.59 -5.34
N ARG A 165 2.34 -19.84 -5.41
CA ARG A 165 3.76 -20.17 -5.23
C ARG A 165 4.56 -19.82 -6.49
N ARG A 166 5.86 -19.57 -6.33
CA ARG A 166 6.78 -19.60 -7.48
C ARG A 166 6.87 -21.05 -7.95
N CYS A 167 6.89 -21.26 -9.27
CA CYS A 167 7.28 -22.53 -9.84
C CYS A 167 8.81 -22.51 -9.90
N ASP A 168 9.47 -23.41 -9.17
CA ASP A 168 10.93 -23.42 -9.03
C ASP A 168 11.65 -24.02 -10.26
N ASP A 169 10.89 -24.52 -11.25
CA ASP A 169 11.40 -25.17 -12.47
C ASP A 169 11.72 -24.21 -13.63
N THR A 170 11.83 -22.90 -13.39
CA THR A 170 12.16 -21.95 -14.47
C THR A 170 13.24 -20.97 -14.04
N SER A 171 14.43 -21.09 -14.63
CA SER A 171 15.49 -20.10 -14.53
C SER A 171 15.08 -18.82 -15.27
N GLY A 172 14.63 -17.81 -14.52
CA GLY A 172 14.26 -16.50 -15.08
C GLY A 172 13.15 -15.79 -14.31
N PHE A 173 12.92 -14.51 -14.63
CA PHE A 173 11.81 -13.73 -14.07
C PHE A 173 10.49 -14.15 -14.75
N VAL A 174 9.76 -15.09 -14.14
CA VAL A 174 8.43 -15.49 -14.61
C VAL A 174 7.37 -14.56 -14.01
N VAL A 175 6.69 -13.80 -14.86
CA VAL A 175 5.58 -12.93 -14.47
C VAL A 175 4.36 -13.79 -14.10
N LEU A 176 4.05 -13.89 -12.81
CA LEU A 176 2.79 -14.47 -12.35
C LEU A 176 1.65 -13.50 -12.69
N PRO A 177 0.66 -13.86 -13.55
CA PRO A 177 -0.21 -12.91 -14.27
C PRO A 177 -1.01 -11.90 -13.44
N ARG A 178 -1.04 -12.00 -12.11
CA ARG A 178 -1.78 -11.08 -11.23
C ARG A 178 -1.03 -10.64 -9.96
N ARG A 179 0.12 -11.25 -9.61
CA ARG A 179 0.88 -10.89 -8.40
C ARG A 179 1.65 -9.58 -8.54
N TRP A 180 2.16 -9.30 -9.74
CA TRP A 180 2.93 -8.08 -10.03
C TRP A 180 2.15 -6.77 -9.74
N MET A 181 0.82 -6.82 -9.61
CA MET A 181 0.00 -5.63 -9.34
C MET A 181 0.30 -5.01 -7.97
N VAL A 182 0.41 -5.82 -6.91
CA VAL A 182 0.71 -5.29 -5.57
C VAL A 182 2.18 -4.89 -5.47
N GLU A 183 3.09 -5.66 -6.06
CA GLU A 183 4.51 -5.32 -6.15
C GLU A 183 4.71 -3.99 -6.90
N ARG A 184 4.01 -3.78 -8.03
CA ARG A 184 4.00 -2.50 -8.74
C ARG A 184 3.44 -1.37 -7.89
N THR A 185 2.41 -1.64 -7.09
CA THR A 185 1.83 -0.64 -6.18
C THR A 185 2.87 -0.23 -5.14
N LEU A 186 3.59 -1.20 -4.57
CA LEU A 186 4.71 -0.93 -3.67
C LEU A 186 5.80 -0.10 -4.36
N SER A 187 6.13 -0.38 -5.63
CA SER A 187 7.05 0.45 -6.42
C SER A 187 6.51 1.86 -6.65
N TRP A 188 5.21 2.05 -6.89
CA TRP A 188 4.61 3.38 -7.03
C TRP A 188 4.72 4.20 -5.75
N LEU A 189 4.53 3.58 -4.58
CA LEU A 189 4.70 4.26 -3.29
C LEU A 189 6.12 4.79 -3.10
N MET A 190 7.15 4.12 -3.65
CA MET A 190 8.54 4.58 -3.57
C MET A 190 8.82 5.87 -4.35
N ARG A 191 7.89 6.31 -5.22
CA ARG A 191 8.00 7.61 -5.90
C ARG A 191 7.73 8.77 -4.94
N SER A 192 6.96 8.54 -3.88
CA SER A 192 6.80 9.50 -2.80
C SER A 192 7.97 9.33 -1.83
N ARG A 193 8.90 10.28 -1.82
CA ARG A 193 10.15 10.17 -1.02
C ARG A 193 9.86 9.95 0.46
N ARG A 194 8.72 10.45 0.96
CA ARG A 194 8.27 10.25 2.34
C ARG A 194 8.02 8.78 2.71
N LEU A 195 7.79 7.91 1.72
CA LEU A 195 7.48 6.49 1.90
C LEU A 195 8.69 5.56 1.67
N VAL A 196 9.85 6.12 1.33
CA VAL A 196 11.11 5.37 1.13
C VAL A 196 11.70 4.93 2.47
N ARG A 197 11.52 5.75 3.50
CA ARG A 197 11.89 5.49 4.89
C ARG A 197 10.72 5.91 5.80
N ASP A 198 10.43 5.14 6.83
CA ASP A 198 9.36 5.52 7.76
C ASP A 198 9.86 6.59 8.73
N HIS A 199 9.33 7.80 8.60
CA HIS A 199 9.63 8.94 9.46
C HIS A 199 8.54 9.17 10.52
N GLU A 200 7.41 8.47 10.42
CA GLU A 200 6.23 8.75 11.22
C GLU A 200 6.28 8.03 12.57
N THR A 201 6.09 8.79 13.66
CA THR A 201 6.10 8.23 15.01
C THR A 201 5.06 7.14 15.18
N LEU A 202 3.84 7.29 14.63
CA LEU A 202 2.75 6.32 14.78
C LEU A 202 2.51 5.52 13.49
N PRO A 203 2.19 4.21 13.55
CA PRO A 203 1.89 3.41 12.36
C PRO A 203 0.73 3.97 11.52
N VAL A 204 -0.32 4.45 12.19
CA VAL A 204 -1.49 5.06 11.54
C VAL A 204 -1.15 6.32 10.74
N MET A 205 -0.08 7.02 11.11
CA MET A 205 0.40 8.17 10.34
C MET A 205 1.16 7.70 9.09
N HIS A 206 1.90 6.58 9.16
CA HIS A 206 2.48 5.97 7.96
C HIS A 206 1.39 5.46 7.00
N GLU A 207 0.32 4.84 7.52
CA GLU A 207 -0.87 4.49 6.74
C GLU A 207 -1.45 5.72 6.03
N ALA A 208 -1.57 6.86 6.73
CA ALA A 208 -2.03 8.10 6.13
C ALA A 208 -1.10 8.59 5.01
N MET A 209 0.23 8.48 5.14
CA MET A 209 1.16 8.84 4.06
C MET A 209 0.98 7.97 2.82
N VAL A 210 0.67 6.67 3.00
CA VAL A 210 0.33 5.76 1.90
C VAL A 210 -0.94 6.24 1.18
N LEU A 211 -2.00 6.56 1.93
CA LEU A 211 -3.25 7.05 1.35
C LEU A 211 -3.07 8.39 0.62
N TRP A 212 -2.31 9.33 1.20
CA TRP A 212 -1.98 10.59 0.51
C TRP A 212 -1.22 10.35 -0.79
N SER A 213 -0.22 9.46 -0.81
CA SER A 213 0.50 9.07 -2.02
C SER A 213 -0.46 8.54 -3.10
N MET A 214 -1.38 7.65 -2.71
CA MET A 214 -2.39 7.11 -3.62
C MET A 214 -3.37 8.17 -4.13
N THR A 215 -3.77 9.14 -3.31
CA THR A 215 -4.64 10.25 -3.76
C THR A 215 -3.96 11.09 -4.85
N MET A 216 -2.64 11.32 -4.75
CA MET A 216 -1.88 12.04 -5.77
C MET A 216 -1.82 11.26 -7.09
N LEU A 217 -1.57 9.94 -7.00
CA LEU A 217 -1.55 9.04 -8.16
C LEU A 217 -2.92 9.02 -8.87
N MET A 218 -4.00 8.84 -8.11
CA MET A 218 -5.36 8.75 -8.65
C MET A 218 -5.84 10.08 -9.24
N SER A 219 -5.52 11.20 -8.58
CA SER A 219 -5.80 12.55 -9.11
C SER A 219 -5.10 12.77 -10.46
N GLY A 220 -3.85 12.31 -10.61
CA GLY A 220 -3.11 12.36 -11.86
C GLY A 220 -3.78 11.56 -12.98
N ARG A 221 -4.22 10.32 -12.69
CA ARG A 221 -4.94 9.48 -13.65
C ARG A 221 -6.25 10.09 -14.11
N LEU A 222 -7.03 10.64 -13.17
CA LEU A 222 -8.30 11.30 -13.50
C LEU A 222 -8.08 12.50 -14.42
N ALA A 223 -7.05 13.30 -14.15
CA ALA A 223 -6.66 14.45 -14.98
C ALA A 223 -5.99 14.08 -16.32
N GLY A 224 -5.90 12.79 -16.68
CA GLY A 224 -5.30 12.36 -17.95
C GLY A 224 -3.77 12.52 -18.00
N ARG A 225 -3.12 12.85 -16.88
CA ARG A 225 -1.66 12.90 -16.79
C ARG A 225 -1.12 11.47 -16.82
N ARG A 226 -0.85 10.95 -18.03
CA ARG A 226 -0.04 9.75 -18.25
C ARG A 226 1.37 10.04 -17.74
N ARG A 227 1.62 9.76 -16.47
CA ARG A 227 3.00 9.66 -15.97
C ARG A 227 3.62 8.46 -16.66
N HIS A 228 4.62 8.68 -17.52
CA HIS A 228 5.33 7.67 -18.32
C HIS A 228 5.25 6.28 -17.65
N ALA A 229 4.44 5.40 -18.22
CA ALA A 229 4.45 4.01 -17.81
C ALA A 229 5.80 3.43 -18.24
N PHE A 230 6.47 2.74 -17.34
CA PHE A 230 7.56 1.85 -17.72
C PHE A 230 6.96 0.81 -18.69
N ILE A 231 7.29 0.92 -19.96
CA ILE A 231 6.99 -0.10 -20.97
C ILE A 231 8.06 -1.18 -20.74
N PRO A 232 7.69 -2.40 -20.30
CA PRO A 232 8.65 -3.49 -20.28
C PRO A 232 9.12 -3.70 -21.72
N ARG A 233 10.44 -3.66 -21.96
CA ARG A 233 10.97 -4.10 -23.25
C ARG A 233 10.52 -5.54 -23.45
N GLN A 234 9.80 -5.83 -24.53
CA GLN A 234 9.62 -7.21 -24.97
C GLN A 234 11.01 -7.81 -25.23
N PRO A 235 11.30 -9.04 -24.78
CA PRO A 235 12.53 -9.71 -25.20
C PRO A 235 12.53 -9.81 -26.72
N ALA A 236 13.68 -9.53 -27.33
CA ALA A 236 13.85 -9.64 -28.77
C ALA A 236 13.49 -11.07 -29.23
N PRO A 237 12.87 -11.23 -30.41
CA PRO A 237 12.59 -12.55 -30.95
C PRO A 237 13.92 -13.32 -31.12
N PRO A 238 13.93 -14.64 -30.88
CA PRO A 238 15.09 -15.46 -31.16
C PRO A 238 15.43 -15.36 -32.65
N GLY A 239 16.68 -15.02 -32.94
CA GLY A 239 17.26 -15.06 -34.29
C GLY A 239 17.69 -16.46 -34.69
#